data_AF-A0A7W0A4V3-F1
#
_entry.id   AF-A0A7W0A4V3-F1
#
_cell.length_a   1.000
_cell.length_b   1.000
_cell.length_c   1.000
_cell.angle_alpha   90.00
_cell.angle_beta   90.00
_cell.angle_gamma   90.00
#
_symmetry.space_group_name_H-M   'P 1'
#
loop_
_entity.id
_entity.type
_entity.pdbx_description
1 polymer ?
#
loop_
_entity_poly.entity_id
_entity_poly.type
_entity_poly.pdbx_seq_one_letter_code
_entity_poly.pdbx_strand_id
1 'polypeptide(L)'
;MFRIDDFKSAVESADAEALAALYDDDAQIDMINQNSPPANPRRIHGKDEISAYLKDVYNRDMKHFIEQRVQQGDTGAFVERCRYADGVGVLAASVFETRNGRIFRQTTVEAWDS
;
A
#
# COMPACT_ATOMS: atom_id res chain seq x y z
N MET A 1 -4.35 14.63 -10.73
CA MET A 1 -3.88 15.01 -9.37
C MET A 1 -4.27 13.88 -8.44
N PHE A 2 -3.35 13.38 -7.62
CA PHE A 2 -3.62 12.29 -6.68
C PHE A 2 -4.48 12.79 -5.51
N ARG A 3 -5.43 11.98 -5.07
CA ARG A 3 -6.23 12.23 -3.86
C ARG A 3 -6.17 11.01 -2.96
N ILE A 4 -5.74 11.21 -1.73
CA ILE A 4 -5.64 10.14 -0.73
C ILE A 4 -7.00 9.53 -0.34
N ASP A 5 -8.08 10.26 -0.56
CA ASP A 5 -9.44 9.75 -0.37
C ASP A 5 -9.82 8.71 -1.44
N ASP A 6 -9.41 8.92 -2.69
CA ASP A 6 -9.66 7.96 -3.78
C ASP A 6 -8.85 6.67 -3.53
N PHE A 7 -7.61 6.81 -3.03
CA PHE A 7 -6.79 5.70 -2.57
C PHE A 7 -7.48 4.93 -1.43
N LYS A 8 -7.96 5.63 -0.39
CA LYS A 8 -8.69 4.99 0.71
C LYS A 8 -9.91 4.22 0.21
N SER A 9 -10.72 4.82 -0.66
CA SER A 9 -11.88 4.14 -1.21
C SER A 9 -11.50 2.86 -1.93
N ALA A 10 -10.46 2.88 -2.76
CA ALA A 10 -10.00 1.71 -3.50
C ALA A 10 -9.41 0.61 -2.57
N VAL A 11 -8.70 0.99 -1.51
CA VAL A 11 -8.22 0.06 -0.47
C VAL A 11 -9.39 -0.64 0.21
N GLU A 12 -10.37 0.13 0.70
CA GLU A 12 -11.46 -0.40 1.51
C GLU A 12 -12.51 -1.17 0.70
N SER A 13 -12.60 -0.92 -0.62
CA SER A 13 -13.40 -1.70 -1.55
C SER A 13 -12.68 -2.91 -2.14
N ALA A 14 -11.42 -3.15 -1.76
CA ALA A 14 -10.54 -4.16 -2.34
C ALA A 14 -10.43 -4.10 -3.88
N ASP A 15 -10.42 -2.89 -4.43
CA ASP A 15 -10.33 -2.66 -5.88
C ASP A 15 -8.86 -2.60 -6.33
N ALA A 16 -8.30 -3.79 -6.62
CA ALA A 16 -6.91 -3.93 -7.04
C ALA A 16 -6.58 -3.16 -8.34
N GLU A 17 -7.53 -3.02 -9.25
CA GLU A 17 -7.32 -2.33 -10.53
C GLU A 17 -7.30 -0.82 -10.34
N ALA A 18 -8.25 -0.28 -9.57
CA ALA A 18 -8.26 1.14 -9.20
C ALA A 18 -7.00 1.50 -8.41
N LEU A 19 -6.57 0.65 -7.48
CA LEU A 19 -5.31 0.85 -6.75
C LEU A 19 -4.10 0.85 -7.68
N ALA A 20 -3.99 -0.16 -8.56
CA ALA A 20 -2.90 -0.24 -9.51
C ALA A 20 -2.83 1.03 -10.36
N ALA A 21 -3.96 1.58 -10.83
CA ALA A 21 -4.03 2.80 -11.62
C ALA A 21 -3.44 4.05 -10.93
N LEU A 22 -3.39 4.07 -9.59
CA LEU A 22 -2.84 5.18 -8.80
C LEU A 22 -1.31 5.20 -8.76
N TYR A 23 -0.63 4.11 -9.15
CA TYR A 23 0.84 4.04 -9.21
C TYR A 23 1.38 4.47 -10.57
N ASP A 24 2.51 5.16 -10.55
CA ASP A 24 3.28 5.54 -11.73
C ASP A 24 3.93 4.31 -12.38
N ASP A 25 4.28 4.40 -13.67
CA ASP A 25 4.74 3.24 -14.42
C ASP A 25 6.08 2.69 -13.92
N ASP A 26 6.89 3.57 -13.33
CA ASP A 26 8.20 3.27 -12.74
C ASP A 26 8.17 3.47 -11.20
N ALA A 27 7.02 3.21 -10.58
CA ALA A 27 6.87 3.33 -9.14
C ALA A 27 7.63 2.24 -8.36
N GLN A 28 8.05 2.55 -7.13
CA GLN A 28 8.69 1.61 -6.22
C GLN A 28 7.93 1.54 -4.89
N ILE A 29 7.69 0.33 -4.41
CA ILE A 29 7.27 0.05 -3.04
C ILE A 29 8.42 -0.67 -2.33
N ASP A 30 8.89 -0.11 -1.22
CA ASP A 30 9.76 -0.80 -0.29
C ASP A 30 8.94 -1.28 0.91
N MET A 31 8.84 -2.60 1.06
CA MET A 31 8.09 -3.27 2.13
C MET A 31 9.02 -3.78 3.21
N ILE A 32 8.75 -3.39 4.45
CA ILE A 32 9.55 -3.71 5.63
C ILE A 32 8.66 -4.45 6.63
N ASN A 33 9.05 -5.67 7.00
CA ASN A 33 8.37 -6.47 8.01
C ASN A 33 9.32 -7.53 8.58
N GLN A 34 8.80 -8.45 9.40
CA GLN A 34 9.61 -9.52 10.02
C GLN A 34 10.36 -10.42 9.02
N ASN A 35 9.88 -10.55 7.77
CA ASN A 35 10.49 -11.34 6.71
C ASN A 35 11.39 -10.51 5.78
N SER A 36 11.38 -9.19 5.91
CA SER A 36 12.08 -8.25 5.02
C SER A 36 12.58 -7.06 5.86
N PRO A 37 13.71 -7.21 6.56
CA PRO A 37 14.18 -6.23 7.53
C PRO A 37 14.66 -4.93 6.85
N PRO A 38 14.82 -3.82 7.60
CA PRO A 38 15.27 -2.54 7.02
C PRO A 38 16.60 -2.60 6.25
N ALA A 39 17.49 -3.54 6.61
CA ALA A 39 18.76 -3.73 5.91
C ALA A 39 18.61 -4.43 4.54
N ASN A 40 17.49 -5.13 4.31
CA ASN A 40 17.17 -5.81 3.06
C ASN A 40 15.64 -5.83 2.85
N PRO A 41 15.02 -4.68 2.56
CA PRO A 41 13.59 -4.58 2.35
C PRO A 41 13.16 -5.32 1.08
N ARG A 42 11.92 -5.78 1.03
CA ARG A 42 11.35 -6.31 -0.21
C ARG A 42 10.99 -5.13 -1.10
N ARG A 43 11.66 -5.05 -2.26
CA ARG A 43 11.36 -4.05 -3.28
C ARG A 43 10.41 -4.61 -4.33
N ILE A 44 9.40 -3.84 -4.67
CA ILE A 44 8.44 -4.13 -5.75
C ILE A 44 8.51 -2.94 -6.70
N HIS A 45 8.93 -3.17 -7.94
CA HIS A 45 9.31 -2.09 -8.85
C HIS A 45 8.59 -2.19 -10.19
N GLY A 46 8.06 -1.05 -10.62
CA GLY A 46 7.37 -0.91 -11.90
C GLY A 46 5.90 -1.34 -11.83
N LYS A 47 5.15 -0.87 -12.83
CA LYS A 47 3.69 -1.05 -12.92
C LYS A 47 3.26 -2.51 -12.83
N ASP A 48 3.97 -3.39 -13.55
CA ASP A 48 3.58 -4.79 -13.69
C ASP A 48 3.75 -5.55 -12.37
N GLU A 49 4.88 -5.38 -11.69
CA GLU A 49 5.13 -6.02 -10.40
C GLU A 49 4.19 -5.49 -9.32
N ILE A 50 3.95 -4.17 -9.28
CA ILE A 50 3.01 -3.56 -8.34
C ILE A 50 1.59 -4.05 -8.61
N SER A 51 1.16 -4.13 -9.87
CA SER A 51 -0.17 -4.64 -10.22
C SER A 51 -0.33 -6.10 -9.83
N ALA A 52 0.69 -6.93 -10.06
CA ALA A 52 0.68 -8.33 -9.64
C ALA A 52 0.62 -8.46 -8.11
N TYR A 53 1.42 -7.66 -7.40
CA TYR A 53 1.42 -7.60 -5.94
C TYR A 53 0.05 -7.20 -5.38
N LEU A 54 -0.55 -6.12 -5.87
CA LEU A 54 -1.86 -5.66 -5.42
C LEU A 54 -2.94 -6.70 -5.71
N LYS A 55 -2.94 -7.30 -6.91
CA LYS A 55 -3.87 -8.39 -7.24
C LYS A 55 -3.73 -9.57 -6.29
N ASP A 56 -2.51 -9.98 -5.95
CA ASP A 56 -2.27 -11.06 -4.99
C ASP A 56 -2.79 -10.71 -3.58
N VAL A 57 -2.52 -9.49 -3.10
CA VAL A 57 -2.97 -9.05 -1.76
C VAL A 57 -4.48 -8.94 -1.66
N TYR A 58 -5.13 -8.26 -2.59
CA TYR A 58 -6.57 -7.96 -2.53
C TYR A 58 -7.46 -9.11 -3.02
N ASN A 59 -6.89 -10.19 -3.58
CA ASN A 59 -7.61 -11.45 -3.83
C ASN A 59 -7.68 -12.36 -2.59
N ARG A 60 -6.93 -12.06 -1.53
CA ARG A 60 -6.99 -12.82 -0.27
C ARG A 60 -8.27 -12.46 0.47
N ASP A 61 -8.81 -13.40 1.25
CA ASP A 61 -9.92 -13.10 2.17
C ASP A 61 -9.40 -12.28 3.37
N MET A 62 -9.31 -10.98 3.13
CA MET A 62 -8.73 -10.00 4.04
C MET A 62 -9.52 -8.69 3.96
N LYS A 63 -9.82 -8.11 5.11
CA LYS A 63 -10.45 -6.78 5.22
C LYS A 63 -9.38 -5.73 5.43
N HIS A 64 -9.49 -4.64 4.68
CA HIS A 64 -8.59 -3.50 4.74
C HIS A 64 -9.32 -2.27 5.26
N PHE A 65 -8.67 -1.49 6.13
CA PHE A 65 -9.24 -0.27 6.69
C PHE A 65 -8.17 0.81 6.88
N ILE A 66 -8.36 1.99 6.29
CA ILE A 66 -7.47 3.14 6.47
C ILE A 66 -7.91 3.92 7.71
N GLU A 67 -7.15 3.79 8.80
CA GLU A 67 -7.43 4.42 10.10
C GLU A 67 -7.07 5.90 10.10
N GLN A 68 -5.87 6.23 9.59
CA GLN A 68 -5.33 7.57 9.56
C GLN A 68 -4.77 7.84 8.18
N ARG A 69 -4.89 9.09 7.72
CA ARG A 69 -4.31 9.52 6.46
C ARG A 69 -4.03 11.02 6.48
N VAL A 70 -2.94 11.42 5.86
CA VAL A 70 -2.56 12.82 5.66
C VAL A 70 -1.95 12.97 4.28
N GLN A 71 -2.27 14.07 3.60
CA GLN A 71 -1.68 14.44 2.32
C GLN A 71 -1.30 15.92 2.37
N GLN A 72 -0.07 16.23 1.98
CA GLN A 72 0.45 17.59 1.82
C GLN A 72 1.21 17.68 0.50
N GLY A 73 0.62 18.40 -0.46
CA GLY A 73 1.15 18.50 -1.82
C GLY A 73 1.34 17.11 -2.43
N ASP A 74 2.57 16.82 -2.86
CA ASP A 74 2.94 15.58 -3.51
C ASP A 74 3.42 14.49 -2.52
N THR A 75 3.25 14.68 -1.21
CA THR A 75 3.64 13.71 -0.18
C THR A 75 2.47 13.35 0.71
N GLY A 76 2.49 12.15 1.30
CA GLY A 76 1.47 11.74 2.25
C GLY A 76 1.86 10.53 3.07
N ALA A 77 0.99 10.19 4.01
CA ALA A 77 1.13 9.01 4.86
C ALA A 77 -0.25 8.43 5.19
N PHE A 78 -0.29 7.14 5.45
CA PHE A 78 -1.49 6.46 5.94
C PHE A 78 -1.15 5.32 6.90
N VAL A 79 -2.12 5.00 7.76
CA VAL A 79 -2.12 3.80 8.60
C VAL A 79 -3.27 2.92 8.15
N GLU A 80 -2.96 1.68 7.83
CA GLU A 80 -3.89 0.65 7.39
C GLU A 80 -3.93 -0.48 8.41
N ARG A 81 -5.14 -0.90 8.79
CA ARG A 81 -5.37 -2.12 9.54
C ARG A 81 -5.94 -3.17 8.60
N CYS A 82 -5.27 -4.31 8.55
CA CYS A 82 -5.74 -5.47 7.82
C CYS A 82 -6.15 -6.57 8.79
N ARG A 83 -7.16 -7.36 8.42
CA ARG A 83 -7.57 -8.54 9.17
C ARG A 83 -7.88 -9.69 8.22
N TYR A 84 -7.14 -10.78 8.35
CA TYR A 84 -7.35 -12.02 7.62
C TYR A 84 -8.58 -12.77 8.13
N ALA A 85 -9.14 -13.65 7.31
CA ALA A 85 -10.29 -14.49 7.64
C ALA A 85 -10.06 -15.41 8.86
N ASP A 86 -8.81 -15.85 9.07
CA ASP A 86 -8.40 -16.64 10.25
C ASP A 86 -8.26 -15.80 11.53
N GLY A 87 -8.43 -14.48 11.43
CA GLY A 87 -8.40 -13.54 12.53
C GLY A 87 -7.06 -12.83 12.71
N VAL A 88 -5.99 -13.23 12.01
CA VAL A 88 -4.66 -12.60 12.10
C VAL A 88 -4.75 -11.14 11.67
N GLY A 89 -4.24 -10.25 12.53
CA GLY A 89 -4.16 -8.82 12.28
C GLY A 89 -2.81 -8.40 11.69
N VAL A 90 -2.85 -7.37 10.86
CA VAL A 90 -1.67 -6.63 10.40
C VAL A 90 -1.93 -5.14 10.54
N LEU A 91 -0.95 -4.40 11.06
CA LEU A 91 -0.94 -2.95 11.04
C LEU A 91 0.18 -2.48 10.12
N ALA A 92 -0.17 -1.73 9.08
CA ALA A 92 0.77 -1.15 8.15
C ALA A 92 0.79 0.38 8.30
N ALA A 93 1.99 0.96 8.41
CA ALA A 93 2.21 2.39 8.33
C ALA A 93 3.01 2.69 7.06
N SER A 94 2.50 3.60 6.24
CA SER A 94 3.09 3.92 4.94
C SER A 94 3.31 5.41 4.78
N VAL A 95 4.43 5.76 4.14
CA VAL A 95 4.68 7.09 3.57
C VAL A 95 4.81 6.97 2.06
N PHE A 96 4.37 7.98 1.32
CA PHE A 96 4.44 7.97 -0.14
C PHE A 96 4.73 9.35 -0.72
N GLU A 97 5.30 9.33 -1.92
CA GLU A 97 5.50 10.48 -2.78
C GLU A 97 4.79 10.27 -4.11
N THR A 98 4.22 11.33 -4.67
CA THR A 98 3.53 11.34 -5.94
C THR A 98 4.23 12.22 -6.96
N ARG A 99 4.12 11.87 -8.24
CA ARG A 99 4.56 12.69 -9.37
C ARG A 99 3.49 12.58 -10.45
N ASN A 100 3.17 13.70 -11.11
CA ASN A 100 2.10 13.73 -12.12
C ASN A 100 0.76 13.15 -11.62
N GLY A 101 0.49 13.25 -10.31
CA GLY A 101 -0.71 12.72 -9.69
C GLY A 101 -0.77 11.20 -9.53
N ARG A 102 0.36 10.50 -9.56
CA ARG A 102 0.48 9.06 -9.28
C ARG A 102 1.60 8.78 -8.28
N ILE A 103 1.45 7.75 -7.46
CA ILE A 103 2.47 7.32 -6.47
C ILE A 103 3.68 6.80 -7.25
N PHE A 104 4.87 7.35 -7.00
CA PHE A 104 6.12 6.83 -7.57
C PHE A 104 7.08 6.25 -6.54
N ARG A 105 6.87 6.58 -5.25
CA ARG A 105 7.58 5.96 -4.14
C ARG A 105 6.63 5.71 -2.99
N GLN A 106 6.74 4.54 -2.40
CA GLN A 106 6.08 4.19 -1.16
C GLN A 106 7.04 3.38 -0.29
N THR A 107 7.03 3.67 1.00
CA THR A 107 7.67 2.82 2.01
C THR A 107 6.61 2.40 3.00
N THR A 108 6.49 1.09 3.23
CA THR A 108 5.51 0.50 4.13
C THR A 108 6.23 -0.32 5.19
N VAL A 109 5.87 -0.10 6.46
CA VAL A 109 6.29 -0.91 7.59
C VAL A 109 5.09 -1.66 8.13
N GLU A 110 5.18 -2.98 8.24
CA GLU A 110 4.12 -3.83 8.78
C GLU A 110 4.52 -4.46 10.12
N ALA A 111 3.56 -4.48 11.04
CA ALA A 111 3.58 -5.31 12.23
C ALA A 111 2.45 -6.34 12.13
N TRP A 112 2.77 -7.60 12.41
CA TRP A 112 1.86 -8.73 12.32
C TRP A 112 1.57 -9.26 13.73
N ASP A 113 0.37 -9.78 13.95
CA ASP A 113 0.11 -10.63 15.12
C ASP A 113 1.02 -11.86 15.07
N SER A 114 1.50 -12.29 16.24
CA SER A 114 2.42 -13.42 16.42
C SER A 114 1.71 -14.77 16.40
#